data_AF-A0A0N9UEH3-F1
#
_entry.id   AF-A0A0N9UEH3-F1
#
_cell.length_a   1.000
_cell.length_b   1.000
_cell.length_c   1.000
_cell.angle_alpha   90.00
_cell.angle_beta   90.00
_cell.angle_gamma   90.00
#
_symmetry.space_group_name_H-M   'P 1'
#
loop_
_entity.id
_entity.type
_entity.pdbx_description
1 polymer ?
#
loop_
_entity_poly.entity_id
_entity_poly.type
_entity_poly.pdbx_seq_one_letter_code
_entity_poly.pdbx_strand_id
1 'polypeptide(L)'
;MSQLESAAVKLIGVTLAFLLVAWFVWRKRQGETVPAAPKMPRSPSMPREFKLPALSRKERAVAEEPVEISPSRLARVSGKAPLAGLSEPAPEPEPSAPPPDPEARAMAEAMLASMVAQVEHEADLVDRRGNDAVAIRLVPQIPPRDADGATSWLGGTPRLDARTPWPEIRETPADFLAQIDCAALPAELWDGLGPRSGALAFFIHPRDGDMLVVHVAEPGDPVGPPRPQGDDDVFFAPHGGLRFGDLMPFTRRAFPQWPVDLVAVRPGDPDPRDAEGGDDGPGHRLYRAGYDIADPAWHPFDWASMTAMAEILDMRISRFWRDPGGAPSPIEVQLANIERRLGEPDTAEGDPLDRTLLENQLATLTELAEAAHAAAEMNREALANAQEIIAIVRESAGRDEFSPAAAAAVMGALQTIRWAKVNRKPDPAGRPGAEAIETLILPLTEHHPDAPLWAHDYHSIWFDHAKHAYAAGSDALSPEALAVLEPYCRELAAREMGGIGHVPFAYVHDYDADADATMLELPSSGLMSWMFGDVDHLVLTMRKADLAAGRLDRPVVQVSN
;
A
#
# COMPACT_ATOMS: atom_id res chain seq x y z
N MET A 1 -17.42 -50.27 4.38
CA MET A 1 -17.11 -48.89 4.84
C MET A 1 -18.41 -48.14 4.93
N SER A 2 -18.71 -47.57 6.10
CA SER A 2 -19.91 -46.76 6.28
C SER A 2 -19.79 -45.45 5.47
N GLN A 3 -20.91 -44.83 5.09
CA GLN A 3 -20.86 -43.54 4.37
C GLN A 3 -20.14 -42.45 5.18
N LEU A 4 -20.17 -42.54 6.51
CA LEU A 4 -19.42 -41.69 7.44
C LEU A 4 -17.91 -41.90 7.33
N GLU A 5 -17.44 -43.15 7.25
CA GLU A 5 -16.02 -43.45 7.03
C GLU A 5 -15.54 -42.93 5.66
N SER A 6 -16.37 -43.02 4.62
CA SER A 6 -16.03 -42.48 3.31
C SER A 6 -15.96 -40.96 3.30
N ALA A 7 -16.87 -40.27 4.00
CA ALA A 7 -16.86 -38.82 4.13
C ALA A 7 -15.68 -38.33 4.99
N ALA A 8 -15.38 -39.01 6.09
CA ALA A 8 -14.23 -38.71 6.94
C ALA A 8 -12.90 -38.88 6.18
N VAL A 9 -12.75 -39.95 5.41
CA VAL A 9 -11.56 -40.19 4.58
C VAL A 9 -11.42 -39.12 3.48
N LYS A 10 -12.53 -38.69 2.87
CA LYS A 10 -12.51 -37.60 1.88
C LYS A 10 -12.16 -36.25 2.50
N LEU A 11 -12.71 -35.92 3.67
CA LEU A 11 -12.40 -34.68 4.39
C LEU A 11 -10.93 -34.64 4.82
N ILE A 12 -10.40 -35.76 5.31
CA ILE A 12 -8.97 -35.88 5.66
C ILE A 12 -8.11 -35.72 4.41
N GLY A 13 -8.50 -36.32 3.28
CA GLY A 13 -7.79 -36.17 2.00
C GLY A 13 -7.75 -34.72 1.51
N VAL A 14 -8.88 -34.01 1.56
CA VAL A 14 -8.98 -32.59 1.15
C VAL A 14 -8.19 -31.69 2.10
N THR A 15 -8.27 -31.94 3.41
CA THR A 15 -7.51 -31.17 4.41
C THR A 15 -6.00 -31.35 4.22
N LEU A 16 -5.55 -32.58 3.93
CA LEU A 16 -4.14 -32.86 3.65
C LEU A 16 -3.67 -32.22 2.34
N ALA A 17 -4.50 -32.23 1.30
CA ALA A 17 -4.20 -31.56 0.03
C ALA A 17 -4.08 -30.03 0.22
N PHE A 18 -5.00 -29.42 0.97
CA PHE A 18 -4.96 -27.99 1.32
C PHE A 18 -3.70 -27.63 2.11
N LEU A 19 -3.34 -28.43 3.12
CA LEU A 19 -2.11 -28.21 3.90
C LEU A 19 -0.85 -28.37 3.04
N LEU A 20 -0.84 -29.29 2.07
CA LEU A 20 0.27 -29.47 1.12
C LEU A 20 0.42 -28.26 0.19
N VAL A 21 -0.69 -27.71 -0.32
CA VAL A 21 -0.69 -26.49 -1.14
C VAL A 21 -0.23 -25.30 -0.32
N ALA A 22 -0.77 -25.10 0.89
CA ALA A 22 -0.34 -24.04 1.80
C ALA A 22 1.16 -24.15 2.15
N TRP A 23 1.66 -25.37 2.36
CA TRP A 23 3.08 -25.62 2.60
C TRP A 23 3.95 -25.34 1.36
N PHE A 24 3.51 -25.68 0.15
CA PHE A 24 4.23 -25.34 -1.09
C PHE A 24 4.26 -23.84 -1.35
N VAL A 25 3.15 -23.14 -1.11
CA VAL A 25 3.07 -21.67 -1.19
C VAL A 25 3.99 -21.03 -0.15
N TRP A 26 3.97 -21.51 1.09
CA TRP A 26 4.86 -21.05 2.15
C TRP A 26 6.33 -21.33 1.84
N ARG A 27 6.66 -22.50 1.30
CA ARG A 27 8.02 -22.89 0.90
C ARG A 27 8.51 -22.11 -0.33
N LYS A 28 7.63 -21.76 -1.27
CA LYS A 28 7.97 -20.90 -2.41
C LYS A 28 8.22 -19.44 -1.97
N ARG A 29 7.55 -18.99 -0.90
CA ARG A 29 7.80 -17.69 -0.24
C ARG A 29 9.09 -17.67 0.59
N GLN A 30 9.57 -18.83 1.03
CA GLN A 30 10.86 -18.98 1.73
C GLN A 30 11.92 -19.36 0.67
N GLY A 31 12.43 -18.37 -0.06
CA GLY A 31 13.45 -18.60 -1.09
C GLY A 31 14.59 -19.53 -0.65
N GLU A 32 15.07 -20.37 -1.56
CA GLU A 32 16.16 -21.30 -1.29
C GLU A 32 17.41 -20.57 -0.77
N THR A 33 17.91 -20.98 0.38
CA THR A 33 19.20 -20.54 0.89
C THR A 33 20.31 -21.14 0.04
N VAL A 34 20.82 -20.35 -0.92
CA VAL A 34 21.98 -20.69 -1.72
C VAL A 34 23.21 -20.83 -0.79
N PRO A 35 23.99 -21.93 -0.87
CA PRO A 35 25.19 -22.09 -0.05
C PRO A 35 26.26 -21.05 -0.45
N ALA A 36 26.83 -20.42 0.57
CA ALA A 36 27.82 -19.34 0.40
C ALA A 36 29.04 -19.78 -0.42
N ALA A 37 29.35 -19.00 -1.47
CA ALA A 37 30.55 -19.13 -2.27
C ALA A 37 31.84 -18.85 -1.45
N PRO A 38 32.97 -19.50 -1.78
CA PRO A 38 34.19 -19.45 -0.99
C PRO A 38 34.90 -18.08 -1.06
N LYS A 39 35.35 -17.58 0.10
CA LYS A 39 36.07 -16.31 0.26
C LYS A 39 37.49 -16.38 -0.33
N MET A 40 37.81 -15.47 -1.24
CA MET A 40 39.20 -15.08 -1.56
C MET A 40 39.64 -13.82 -0.77
N PRO A 41 40.95 -13.64 -0.52
CA PRO A 41 41.45 -12.90 0.64
C PRO A 41 41.65 -11.40 0.38
N ARG A 42 41.28 -10.57 1.36
CA ARG A 42 41.65 -9.14 1.44
C ARG A 42 42.88 -8.94 2.32
N SER A 43 43.82 -8.13 1.84
CA SER A 43 44.97 -7.55 2.54
C SER A 43 44.64 -6.12 3.07
N PRO A 44 45.43 -5.53 4.00
CA PRO A 44 44.85 -5.14 5.30
C PRO A 44 44.94 -3.64 5.72
N SER A 45 44.08 -3.29 6.70
CA SER A 45 44.30 -2.38 7.87
C SER A 45 44.17 -0.85 7.63
N MET A 46 43.55 0.01 8.44
CA MET A 46 43.17 0.09 9.89
C MET A 46 42.25 1.34 10.15
N PRO A 47 41.75 1.67 11.37
CA PRO A 47 41.02 0.85 12.35
C PRO A 47 39.89 1.59 13.15
N ARG A 48 39.13 0.78 13.90
CA ARG A 48 38.31 1.04 15.13
C ARG A 48 36.82 1.35 14.98
N GLU A 49 36.03 0.28 15.01
CA GLU A 49 34.82 0.22 15.83
C GLU A 49 34.86 -1.01 16.74
N PHE A 50 34.29 -0.86 17.93
CA PHE A 50 34.35 -1.79 19.06
C PHE A 50 33.55 -3.07 18.76
N LYS A 51 34.22 -4.23 18.85
CA LYS A 51 33.60 -5.56 18.76
C LYS A 51 33.06 -6.00 20.12
N LEU A 52 31.76 -6.29 20.17
CA LEU A 52 31.15 -7.10 21.23
C LEU A 52 31.58 -8.58 21.10
N PRO A 53 31.71 -9.33 22.21
CA PRO A 53 32.19 -10.71 22.19
C PRO A 53 31.15 -11.67 21.61
N ALA A 54 31.59 -12.50 20.67
CA ALA A 54 30.80 -13.60 20.10
C ALA A 54 30.66 -14.74 21.13
N LEU A 55 29.42 -15.07 21.47
CA LEU A 55 29.11 -16.24 22.29
C LEU A 55 29.16 -17.51 21.43
N SER A 56 30.00 -18.44 21.88
CA SER A 56 30.19 -19.77 21.32
C SER A 56 28.88 -20.57 21.36
N ARG A 57 28.32 -20.91 20.21
CA ARG A 57 27.23 -21.88 20.08
C ARG A 57 27.82 -23.27 20.28
N LYS A 58 27.78 -23.76 21.52
CA LYS A 58 28.11 -25.14 21.85
C LYS A 58 26.88 -25.98 21.50
N GLU A 59 27.02 -26.84 20.50
CA GLU A 59 26.04 -27.87 20.15
C GLU A 59 25.73 -28.71 21.40
N ARG A 60 24.47 -28.68 21.82
CA ARG A 60 23.92 -29.63 22.79
C ARG A 60 22.73 -30.29 22.12
N ALA A 61 22.95 -31.48 21.59
CA ALA A 61 21.88 -32.37 21.17
C ALA A 61 20.98 -32.65 22.38
N VAL A 62 19.73 -32.22 22.29
CA VAL A 62 18.64 -32.63 23.19
C VAL A 62 17.60 -33.26 22.29
N ALA A 63 17.36 -34.56 22.47
CA ALA A 63 16.23 -35.25 21.89
C ALA A 63 14.96 -34.72 22.54
N GLU A 64 14.05 -34.17 21.73
CA GLU A 64 12.71 -33.78 22.19
C GLU A 64 11.85 -35.05 22.29
N GLU A 65 11.61 -35.52 23.51
CA GLU A 65 10.42 -36.33 23.80
C GLU A 65 9.26 -35.37 24.10
N PRO A 66 8.05 -35.60 23.54
CA PRO A 66 6.90 -34.74 23.77
C PRO A 66 6.42 -34.87 25.22
N VAL A 67 6.48 -33.77 25.96
CA VAL A 67 5.98 -33.69 27.34
C VAL A 67 4.46 -33.57 27.32
N GLU A 68 3.76 -34.65 27.68
CA GLU A 68 2.32 -34.63 27.99
C GLU A 68 2.07 -33.83 29.27
N ILE A 69 1.32 -32.73 29.15
CA ILE A 69 0.89 -31.93 30.30
C ILE A 69 -0.38 -32.57 30.87
N SER A 70 -0.27 -33.15 32.07
CA SER A 70 -1.41 -33.77 32.77
C SER A 70 -2.43 -32.70 33.23
N PRO A 71 -3.75 -32.96 33.14
CA PRO A 71 -4.83 -32.01 33.49
C PRO A 71 -4.80 -31.49 34.94
N SER A 72 -4.11 -32.20 35.82
CA SER A 72 -3.88 -31.83 37.22
C SER A 72 -3.04 -30.55 37.42
N ARG A 73 -2.36 -30.02 36.40
CA ARG A 73 -1.66 -28.72 36.48
C ARG A 73 -2.52 -27.52 36.09
N LEU A 74 -3.65 -27.71 35.41
CA LEU A 74 -4.57 -26.62 35.01
C LEU A 74 -5.54 -26.20 36.12
N ALA A 75 -5.73 -27.03 37.16
CA ALA A 75 -6.66 -26.78 38.25
C ALA A 75 -6.13 -25.81 39.35
N ARG A 76 -4.93 -25.22 39.19
CA ARG A 76 -4.34 -24.30 40.19
C ARG A 76 -4.47 -22.81 39.85
N VAL A 77 -5.09 -22.46 38.71
CA VAL A 77 -5.25 -21.06 38.22
C VAL A 77 -6.69 -20.53 38.39
N SER A 78 -7.64 -21.35 38.88
CA SER A 78 -9.00 -20.91 39.17
C SER A 78 -9.31 -21.08 40.65
N GLY A 79 -9.11 -20.04 41.45
CA GLY A 79 -9.42 -19.99 42.87
C GLY A 79 -10.93 -20.08 43.17
N LYS A 80 -11.50 -21.28 43.06
CA LYS A 80 -12.85 -21.60 43.55
C LYS A 80 -12.77 -22.80 44.50
N ALA A 81 -13.38 -22.64 45.67
CA ALA A 81 -13.50 -23.68 46.68
C ALA A 81 -14.17 -24.96 46.12
N PRO A 82 -13.80 -26.17 46.59
CA PRO A 82 -14.35 -27.42 46.07
C PRO A 82 -15.80 -27.60 46.52
N LEU A 83 -16.73 -27.64 45.58
CA LEU A 83 -18.06 -28.19 45.80
C LEU A 83 -17.92 -29.70 45.97
N ALA A 84 -18.31 -30.18 47.16
CA ALA A 84 -18.34 -31.59 47.49
C ALA A 84 -19.41 -32.33 46.66
N GLY A 85 -18.97 -33.34 45.91
CA GLY A 85 -19.68 -34.57 45.61
C GLY A 85 -21.14 -34.46 45.16
N LEU A 86 -21.35 -34.28 43.86
CA LEU A 86 -22.52 -34.82 43.18
C LEU A 86 -22.00 -35.75 42.09
N SER A 87 -22.33 -37.04 42.22
CA SER A 87 -22.00 -38.07 41.24
C SER A 87 -22.50 -37.67 39.85
N GLU A 88 -21.60 -37.55 38.88
CA GLU A 88 -21.97 -37.42 37.47
C GLU A 88 -22.67 -38.71 37.03
N PRO A 89 -23.90 -38.65 36.51
CA PRO A 89 -24.52 -39.78 35.83
C PRO A 89 -23.78 -40.04 34.51
N ALA A 90 -23.76 -41.31 34.09
CA ALA A 90 -23.12 -41.78 32.87
C ALA A 90 -23.52 -40.93 31.65
N PRO A 91 -22.60 -40.71 30.68
CA PRO A 91 -22.89 -39.88 29.51
C PRO A 91 -24.05 -40.49 28.73
N GLU A 92 -25.15 -39.74 28.64
CA GLU A 92 -26.20 -40.02 27.66
C GLU A 92 -25.60 -39.92 26.25
N PRO A 93 -25.98 -40.81 25.31
CA PRO A 93 -25.49 -40.72 23.95
C PRO A 93 -25.92 -39.37 23.36
N GLU A 94 -24.95 -38.53 22.99
CA GLU A 94 -25.25 -37.28 22.31
C GLU A 94 -26.15 -37.57 21.10
N PRO A 95 -27.27 -36.84 20.93
CA PRO A 95 -28.10 -36.99 19.74
C PRO A 95 -27.22 -36.63 18.54
N SER A 96 -27.05 -37.61 17.64
CA SER A 96 -26.35 -37.40 16.38
C SER A 96 -26.91 -36.14 15.73
N ALA A 97 -26.05 -35.16 15.44
CA ALA A 97 -26.45 -33.97 14.71
C ALA A 97 -27.30 -34.39 13.51
N PRO A 98 -28.50 -33.80 13.32
CA PRO A 98 -29.33 -34.14 12.17
C PRO A 98 -28.48 -33.98 10.90
N PRO A 99 -28.60 -34.90 9.92
CA PRO A 99 -27.87 -34.75 8.67
C PRO A 99 -28.17 -33.36 8.11
N PRO A 100 -27.15 -32.65 7.55
CA PRO A 100 -27.35 -31.32 7.02
C PRO A 100 -28.53 -31.36 6.05
N ASP A 101 -29.38 -30.35 6.17
CA ASP A 101 -30.53 -30.15 5.29
C ASP A 101 -30.09 -30.40 3.82
N PRO A 102 -30.82 -31.21 3.04
CA PRO A 102 -30.57 -31.38 1.61
C PRO A 102 -30.30 -30.07 0.87
N GLU A 103 -30.95 -28.97 1.26
CA GLU A 103 -30.71 -27.64 0.67
C GLU A 103 -29.34 -27.08 1.06
N ALA A 104 -28.94 -27.19 2.33
CA ALA A 104 -27.60 -26.78 2.79
C ALA A 104 -26.50 -27.62 2.15
N ARG A 105 -26.75 -28.91 1.92
CA ARG A 105 -25.82 -29.80 1.22
C ARG A 105 -25.72 -29.44 -0.27
N ALA A 106 -26.84 -29.18 -0.94
CA ALA A 106 -26.85 -28.77 -2.34
C ALA A 106 -26.14 -27.41 -2.53
N MET A 107 -26.36 -26.46 -1.61
CA MET A 107 -25.65 -25.18 -1.60
C MET A 107 -24.14 -25.39 -1.39
N ALA A 108 -23.73 -26.22 -0.44
CA ALA A 108 -22.32 -26.53 -0.22
C ALA A 108 -21.67 -27.24 -1.42
N GLU A 109 -22.38 -28.18 -2.07
CA GLU A 109 -21.93 -28.86 -3.28
C GLU A 109 -21.82 -27.87 -4.46
N ALA A 110 -22.77 -26.94 -4.61
CA ALA A 110 -22.71 -25.88 -5.63
C ALA A 110 -21.58 -24.89 -5.38
N MET A 111 -21.36 -24.47 -4.12
CA MET A 111 -20.23 -23.61 -3.74
C MET A 111 -18.90 -24.32 -4.02
N LEU A 112 -18.77 -25.60 -3.65
CA LEU A 112 -17.55 -26.36 -3.91
C LEU A 112 -17.32 -26.54 -5.41
N ALA A 113 -18.36 -26.84 -6.19
CA ALA A 113 -18.24 -26.94 -7.64
C ALA A 113 -17.82 -25.60 -8.28
N SER A 114 -18.37 -24.49 -7.79
CA SER A 114 -17.97 -23.14 -8.21
C SER A 114 -16.50 -22.84 -7.89
N MET A 115 -16.06 -23.16 -6.67
CA MET A 115 -14.66 -22.99 -6.26
C MET A 115 -13.70 -23.86 -7.07
N VAL A 116 -14.07 -25.11 -7.37
CA VAL A 116 -13.26 -25.99 -8.22
C VAL A 116 -13.16 -25.44 -9.64
N ALA A 117 -14.29 -25.03 -10.23
CA ALA A 117 -14.30 -24.42 -11.56
C ALA A 117 -13.45 -23.13 -11.60
N GLN A 118 -13.51 -22.32 -10.55
CA GLN A 118 -12.67 -21.12 -10.41
C GLN A 118 -11.18 -21.47 -10.39
N VAL A 119 -10.77 -22.45 -9.59
CA VAL A 119 -9.36 -22.90 -9.49
C VAL A 119 -8.88 -23.52 -10.80
N GLU A 120 -9.72 -24.32 -11.47
CA GLU A 120 -9.40 -24.89 -12.78
C GLU A 120 -9.24 -23.80 -13.84
N HIS A 121 -10.12 -22.80 -13.85
CA HIS A 121 -10.02 -21.66 -14.74
C HIS A 121 -8.75 -20.83 -14.47
N GLU A 122 -8.44 -20.57 -13.21
CA GLU A 122 -7.21 -19.87 -12.81
C GLU A 122 -5.96 -20.65 -13.25
N ALA A 123 -5.94 -21.96 -13.08
CA ALA A 123 -4.85 -22.81 -13.54
C ALA A 123 -4.66 -22.76 -15.06
N ASP A 124 -5.74 -22.81 -15.85
CA ASP A 124 -5.68 -22.67 -17.32
C ASP A 124 -5.14 -21.30 -17.72
N LEU A 125 -5.58 -20.21 -17.08
CA LEU A 125 -5.05 -18.87 -17.36
C LEU A 125 -3.57 -18.77 -17.01
N VAL A 126 -3.13 -19.34 -15.88
CA VAL A 126 -1.71 -19.37 -15.49
C VAL A 126 -0.86 -20.13 -16.50
N ASP A 127 -1.34 -21.27 -17.00
CA ASP A 127 -0.64 -22.06 -18.02
C ASP A 127 -0.57 -21.33 -19.38
N ARG A 128 -1.57 -20.50 -19.69
CA ARG A 128 -1.60 -19.70 -20.92
C ARG A 128 -0.77 -18.40 -20.85
N ARG A 129 -0.58 -17.83 -19.66
CA ARG A 129 0.22 -16.59 -19.50
C ARG A 129 1.63 -16.76 -20.04
N GLY A 130 2.07 -15.80 -20.86
CA GLY A 130 3.41 -15.81 -21.46
C GLY A 130 3.54 -16.69 -22.71
N ASN A 131 2.47 -17.40 -23.10
CA ASN A 131 2.37 -18.12 -24.37
C ASN A 131 1.62 -17.33 -25.45
N ASP A 132 1.24 -16.08 -25.17
CA ASP A 132 0.61 -15.17 -26.12
C ASP A 132 1.53 -14.93 -27.34
N ALA A 133 0.99 -14.93 -28.56
CA ALA A 133 1.80 -14.74 -29.77
C ALA A 133 2.61 -13.43 -29.76
N VAL A 134 1.98 -12.37 -29.25
CA VAL A 134 2.62 -11.10 -28.90
C VAL A 134 1.79 -10.41 -27.82
N ALA A 135 2.48 -9.79 -26.87
CA ALA A 135 1.89 -8.86 -25.92
C ALA A 135 2.60 -7.51 -26.03
N ILE A 136 1.93 -6.44 -25.64
CA ILE A 136 2.54 -5.11 -25.51
C ILE A 136 2.60 -4.73 -24.04
N ARG A 137 3.74 -4.16 -23.64
CA ARG A 137 3.92 -3.45 -22.37
C ARG A 137 3.90 -1.95 -22.62
N LEU A 138 3.10 -1.24 -21.84
CA LEU A 138 3.02 0.21 -21.85
C LEU A 138 4.03 0.72 -20.82
N VAL A 139 5.23 1.08 -21.28
CA VAL A 139 6.34 1.48 -20.40
C VAL A 139 6.39 3.01 -20.32
N PRO A 140 6.04 3.64 -19.17
CA PRO A 140 6.17 5.09 -19.02
C PRO A 140 7.60 5.58 -19.27
N GLN A 141 7.75 6.63 -20.06
CA GLN A 141 9.05 7.19 -20.38
C GLN A 141 9.57 8.10 -19.27
N ILE A 142 10.75 7.77 -18.72
CA ILE A 142 11.36 8.52 -17.61
C ILE A 142 12.86 8.75 -17.89
N PRO A 143 13.28 9.99 -18.25
CA PRO A 143 12.45 11.20 -18.34
C PRO A 143 11.44 11.19 -19.50
N PRO A 144 10.33 11.95 -19.42
CA PRO A 144 9.42 12.14 -20.54
C PRO A 144 10.18 12.70 -21.74
N ARG A 145 10.15 12.01 -22.88
CA ARG A 145 10.78 12.47 -24.12
C ARG A 145 9.68 12.95 -25.06
N ASP A 146 9.94 14.07 -25.74
CA ASP A 146 9.08 14.58 -26.81
C ASP A 146 7.59 14.57 -26.45
N ALA A 147 7.23 15.15 -25.29
CA ALA A 147 5.86 15.13 -24.77
C ALA A 147 4.82 15.69 -25.77
N ASP A 148 5.25 16.65 -26.61
CA ASP A 148 4.43 17.25 -27.67
C ASP A 148 4.31 16.37 -28.92
N GLY A 149 5.24 15.43 -29.13
CA GLY A 149 5.29 14.48 -30.26
C GLY A 149 4.87 13.05 -29.92
N ALA A 150 4.60 12.74 -28.65
CA ALA A 150 4.21 11.41 -28.21
C ALA A 150 2.94 10.94 -28.93
N THR A 151 3.01 9.77 -29.60
CA THR A 151 1.85 9.18 -30.30
C THR A 151 1.05 8.23 -29.41
N SER A 152 1.63 7.76 -28.30
CA SER A 152 0.96 6.94 -27.29
C SER A 152 1.27 7.44 -25.88
N TRP A 153 0.24 7.55 -25.03
CA TRP A 153 0.39 8.03 -23.66
C TRP A 153 -0.75 7.56 -22.74
N LEU A 154 -0.50 7.65 -21.44
CA LEU A 154 -1.48 7.45 -20.35
C LEU A 154 -1.79 8.79 -19.69
N GLY A 155 -3.03 8.98 -19.23
CA GLY A 155 -3.50 10.20 -18.54
C GLY A 155 -3.42 11.46 -19.40
N GLY A 156 -3.62 12.64 -18.81
CA GLY A 156 -3.52 13.90 -19.54
C GLY A 156 -4.66 14.18 -20.52
N THR A 157 -4.33 14.70 -21.69
CA THR A 157 -5.31 15.24 -22.65
C THR A 157 -5.36 14.40 -23.93
N PRO A 158 -6.55 13.94 -24.39
CA PRO A 158 -6.67 13.23 -25.65
C PRO A 158 -6.44 14.14 -26.86
N ARG A 159 -6.07 13.54 -28.00
CA ARG A 159 -6.09 14.19 -29.31
C ARG A 159 -7.19 13.58 -30.15
N LEU A 160 -8.33 14.25 -30.19
CA LEU A 160 -9.51 13.82 -30.94
C LEU A 160 -9.58 14.54 -32.29
N ASP A 161 -10.22 13.93 -33.29
CA ASP A 161 -10.54 14.61 -34.54
C ASP A 161 -11.42 15.83 -34.24
N ALA A 162 -11.22 16.96 -34.95
CA ALA A 162 -11.93 18.23 -34.67
C ALA A 162 -13.47 18.16 -34.75
N ARG A 163 -14.02 17.08 -35.32
CA ARG A 163 -15.47 16.84 -35.47
C ARG A 163 -16.01 15.82 -34.46
N THR A 164 -15.15 15.17 -33.71
CA THR A 164 -15.54 14.17 -32.72
C THR A 164 -15.97 14.89 -31.45
N PRO A 165 -17.25 14.79 -31.03
CA PRO A 165 -17.67 15.35 -29.75
C PRO A 165 -16.93 14.66 -28.61
N TRP A 166 -16.87 15.31 -27.45
CA TRP A 166 -16.31 14.67 -26.26
C TRP A 166 -17.06 13.36 -25.98
N PRO A 167 -16.36 12.24 -25.73
CA PRO A 167 -17.02 10.97 -25.49
C PRO A 167 -17.88 10.99 -24.21
N GLU A 168 -19.12 10.52 -24.34
CA GLU A 168 -20.08 10.44 -23.24
C GLU A 168 -20.48 8.98 -23.00
N ILE A 169 -20.57 8.59 -21.74
CA ILE A 169 -21.09 7.30 -21.32
C ILE A 169 -22.33 7.61 -20.48
N ARG A 170 -23.51 7.14 -20.94
CA ARG A 170 -24.79 7.41 -20.28
C ARG A 170 -25.03 8.91 -20.00
N GLU A 171 -24.83 9.75 -21.01
CA GLU A 171 -24.99 11.22 -20.97
C GLU A 171 -24.03 11.94 -20.00
N THR A 172 -23.04 11.23 -19.46
CA THR A 172 -21.99 11.79 -18.61
C THR A 172 -20.69 11.87 -19.40
N PRO A 173 -20.03 13.04 -19.49
CA PRO A 173 -18.70 13.15 -20.06
C PRO A 173 -17.74 12.17 -19.39
N ALA A 174 -17.10 11.32 -20.19
CA ALA A 174 -16.21 10.31 -19.68
C ALA A 174 -14.81 10.86 -19.44
N ASP A 175 -14.09 10.29 -18.47
CA ASP A 175 -12.70 10.60 -18.17
C ASP A 175 -11.76 9.90 -19.13
N PHE A 176 -10.74 10.59 -19.60
CA PHE A 176 -9.72 10.03 -20.49
C PHE A 176 -8.67 9.25 -19.70
N LEU A 177 -8.30 8.06 -20.20
CA LEU A 177 -7.31 7.18 -19.58
C LEU A 177 -6.03 7.03 -20.38
N ALA A 178 -6.15 6.82 -21.69
CA ALA A 178 -5.02 6.50 -22.54
C ALA A 178 -5.33 6.76 -24.01
N GLN A 179 -4.31 7.04 -24.79
CA GLN A 179 -4.37 7.04 -26.25
C GLN A 179 -3.19 6.24 -26.79
N ILE A 180 -3.46 5.27 -27.67
CA ILE A 180 -2.49 4.32 -28.18
C ILE A 180 -2.47 4.37 -29.70
N ASP A 181 -1.31 4.59 -30.28
CA ASP A 181 -1.09 4.61 -31.73
C ASP A 181 -1.16 3.20 -32.32
N CYS A 182 -2.16 2.97 -33.17
CA CYS A 182 -2.39 1.68 -33.80
C CYS A 182 -1.32 1.33 -34.83
N ALA A 183 -0.64 2.33 -35.41
CA ALA A 183 0.42 2.09 -36.40
C ALA A 183 1.70 1.55 -35.76
N ALA A 184 1.87 1.77 -34.45
CA ALA A 184 2.99 1.26 -33.66
C ALA A 184 2.74 -0.15 -33.10
N LEU A 185 1.52 -0.69 -33.23
CA LEU A 185 1.18 -2.04 -32.76
C LEU A 185 1.65 -3.11 -33.77
N PRO A 186 2.21 -4.25 -33.31
CA PRO A 186 2.56 -5.37 -34.18
C PRO A 186 1.37 -5.89 -34.99
N ALA A 187 1.63 -6.32 -36.22
CA ALA A 187 0.59 -6.78 -37.12
C ALA A 187 -0.18 -7.97 -36.55
N GLU A 188 0.52 -8.87 -35.87
CA GLU A 188 0.02 -10.10 -35.27
C GLU A 188 -0.76 -9.92 -33.94
N LEU A 189 -0.79 -8.71 -33.36
CA LEU A 189 -1.52 -8.43 -32.12
C LEU A 189 -3.01 -8.75 -32.26
N TRP A 190 -3.61 -9.35 -31.22
CA TRP A 190 -5.01 -9.80 -31.23
C TRP A 190 -5.35 -10.69 -32.44
N ASP A 191 -4.46 -11.61 -32.81
CA ASP A 191 -4.61 -12.50 -33.99
C ASP A 191 -4.74 -11.74 -35.32
N GLY A 192 -4.17 -10.54 -35.42
CA GLY A 192 -4.29 -9.68 -36.59
C GLY A 192 -5.58 -8.88 -36.66
N LEU A 193 -6.38 -8.87 -35.60
CA LEU A 193 -7.64 -8.13 -35.52
C LEU A 193 -7.44 -6.68 -35.05
N GLY A 194 -8.46 -5.85 -35.26
CA GLY A 194 -8.47 -4.45 -34.84
C GLY A 194 -7.74 -3.48 -35.78
N PRO A 195 -7.75 -2.17 -35.47
CA PRO A 195 -7.13 -1.16 -36.33
C PRO A 195 -5.59 -1.24 -36.33
N ARG A 196 -4.99 -0.80 -37.44
CA ARG A 196 -3.51 -0.68 -37.64
C ARG A 196 -3.10 0.71 -38.12
N SER A 197 -4.01 1.67 -38.03
CA SER A 197 -3.81 3.07 -38.38
C SER A 197 -4.69 3.93 -37.47
N GLY A 198 -4.31 5.20 -37.30
CA GLY A 198 -4.95 6.08 -36.33
C GLY A 198 -4.58 5.68 -34.89
N ALA A 199 -5.41 6.06 -33.93
CA ALA A 199 -5.21 5.77 -32.52
C ALA A 199 -6.47 5.20 -31.86
N LEU A 200 -6.31 4.40 -30.80
CA LEU A 200 -7.38 4.05 -29.88
C LEU A 200 -7.30 4.97 -28.67
N ALA A 201 -8.38 5.68 -28.38
CA ALA A 201 -8.54 6.49 -27.18
C ALA A 201 -9.52 5.81 -26.22
N PHE A 202 -9.12 5.69 -24.96
CA PHE A 202 -9.83 4.96 -23.92
C PHE A 202 -10.43 5.94 -22.91
N PHE A 203 -11.73 5.80 -22.68
CA PHE A 203 -12.50 6.63 -21.76
C PHE A 203 -13.26 5.78 -20.76
N ILE A 204 -13.52 6.33 -19.57
CA ILE A 204 -14.19 5.65 -18.47
C ILE A 204 -15.26 6.55 -17.83
N HIS A 205 -16.36 5.96 -17.41
CA HIS A 205 -17.42 6.65 -16.70
C HIS A 205 -16.90 7.04 -15.32
N PRO A 206 -16.99 8.32 -14.91
CA PRO A 206 -16.40 8.82 -13.67
C PRO A 206 -17.07 8.28 -12.39
N ARG A 207 -17.96 7.29 -12.45
CA ARG A 207 -18.63 6.74 -11.24
C ARG A 207 -18.76 5.24 -11.28
N ASP A 208 -19.16 4.71 -12.42
CA ASP A 208 -19.55 3.31 -12.55
C ASP A 208 -18.46 2.43 -13.16
N GLY A 209 -17.40 3.02 -13.71
CA GLY A 209 -16.28 2.28 -14.29
C GLY A 209 -16.52 1.71 -15.70
N ASP A 210 -17.72 1.86 -16.26
CA ASP A 210 -17.99 1.53 -17.67
C ASP A 210 -16.99 2.25 -18.58
N MET A 211 -16.55 1.61 -19.65
CA MET A 211 -15.58 2.20 -20.58
C MET A 211 -16.12 2.35 -21.99
N LEU A 212 -15.51 3.27 -22.73
CA LEU A 212 -15.74 3.51 -24.14
C LEU A 212 -14.39 3.56 -24.86
N VAL A 213 -14.31 2.87 -26.01
CA VAL A 213 -13.14 2.90 -26.89
C VAL A 213 -13.50 3.67 -28.15
N VAL A 214 -12.73 4.71 -28.45
CA VAL A 214 -12.91 5.55 -29.63
C VAL A 214 -11.73 5.32 -30.57
N HIS A 215 -12.01 4.92 -31.81
CA HIS A 215 -10.99 4.93 -32.87
C HIS A 215 -10.91 6.32 -33.49
N VAL A 216 -9.75 6.95 -33.33
CA VAL A 216 -9.42 8.28 -33.85
C VAL A 216 -8.63 8.07 -35.13
N ALA A 217 -9.21 8.41 -36.28
CA ALA A 217 -8.58 8.14 -37.57
C ALA A 217 -7.35 9.04 -37.79
N GLU A 218 -7.45 10.32 -37.44
CA GLU A 218 -6.42 11.34 -37.65
C GLU A 218 -6.30 12.24 -36.40
N PRO A 219 -5.51 11.85 -35.38
CA PRO A 219 -5.37 12.60 -34.14
C PRO A 219 -5.04 14.08 -34.38
N GLY A 220 -5.90 14.96 -33.86
CA GLY A 220 -5.77 16.42 -34.00
C GLY A 220 -4.97 17.08 -32.88
N ASP A 221 -5.34 18.33 -32.57
CA ASP A 221 -4.79 19.07 -31.44
C ASP A 221 -5.30 18.51 -30.10
N PRO A 222 -4.57 18.69 -28.99
CA PRO A 222 -5.04 18.30 -27.66
C PRO A 222 -6.37 18.99 -27.30
N VAL A 223 -7.35 18.22 -26.81
CA VAL A 223 -8.67 18.71 -26.41
C VAL A 223 -8.90 18.46 -24.92
N GLY A 224 -9.07 19.54 -24.14
CA GLY A 224 -9.37 19.45 -22.71
C GLY A 224 -10.79 18.95 -22.43
N PRO A 225 -11.05 18.39 -21.23
CA PRO A 225 -12.36 17.90 -20.86
C PRO A 225 -13.39 19.05 -20.76
N PRO A 226 -14.68 18.78 -21.05
CA PRO A 226 -15.74 19.79 -21.02
C PRO A 226 -16.04 20.30 -19.60
N ARG A 227 -15.58 19.59 -18.56
CA ARG A 227 -15.59 20.02 -17.16
C ARG A 227 -14.22 19.72 -16.54
N PRO A 228 -13.75 20.53 -15.59
CA PRO A 228 -12.56 20.18 -14.82
C PRO A 228 -12.74 18.80 -14.18
N GLN A 229 -11.75 17.93 -14.33
CA GLN A 229 -11.67 16.68 -13.57
C GLN A 229 -11.44 17.05 -12.10
N GLY A 230 -12.51 17.09 -11.29
CA GLY A 230 -12.39 17.62 -9.94
C GLY A 230 -13.66 17.68 -9.08
N ASP A 231 -14.86 17.66 -9.66
CA ASP A 231 -16.10 17.79 -8.88
C ASP A 231 -16.65 16.41 -8.44
N ASP A 232 -16.69 16.23 -7.11
CA ASP A 232 -17.43 15.31 -6.20
C ASP A 232 -17.92 13.90 -6.63
N ASP A 233 -17.56 13.37 -7.79
CA ASP A 233 -18.05 12.08 -8.25
C ASP A 233 -17.03 11.41 -9.19
N VAL A 234 -15.99 10.82 -8.61
CA VAL A 234 -14.87 10.21 -9.36
C VAL A 234 -14.70 8.73 -8.99
N PHE A 235 -14.63 7.87 -10.01
CA PHE A 235 -14.35 6.44 -9.93
C PHE A 235 -12.93 6.19 -9.40
N PHE A 236 -12.05 7.16 -9.63
CA PHE A 236 -10.66 7.12 -9.22
C PHE A 236 -10.43 7.83 -7.90
N ALA A 237 -9.58 7.21 -7.08
CA ALA A 237 -9.05 7.83 -5.89
C ALA A 237 -7.52 7.97 -5.99
N PRO A 238 -6.94 8.98 -5.32
CA PRO A 238 -5.49 9.13 -5.22
C PRO A 238 -4.85 7.84 -4.69
N HIS A 239 -3.66 7.50 -5.20
CA HIS A 239 -3.00 6.25 -4.82
C HIS A 239 -2.62 6.20 -3.32
N GLY A 240 -2.73 5.02 -2.72
CA GLY A 240 -2.23 4.69 -1.38
C GLY A 240 -3.08 5.30 -0.26
N GLY A 241 -2.42 5.75 0.81
CA GLY A 241 -3.11 6.37 1.95
C GLY A 241 -3.81 7.70 1.62
N LEU A 242 -3.51 8.31 0.46
CA LEU A 242 -4.07 9.60 0.04
C LEU A 242 -5.57 9.53 -0.29
N ARG A 243 -6.11 8.35 -0.62
CA ARG A 243 -7.56 8.16 -0.85
C ARG A 243 -8.40 8.28 0.41
N PHE A 244 -7.80 8.22 1.59
CA PHE A 244 -8.52 8.20 2.85
C PHE A 244 -8.25 9.45 3.68
N GLY A 245 -9.27 9.85 4.43
CA GLY A 245 -9.12 10.81 5.51
C GLY A 245 -8.88 12.24 5.05
N ASP A 246 -8.03 12.91 5.80
CA ASP A 246 -7.91 14.37 5.80
C ASP A 246 -6.88 14.92 4.80
N LEU A 247 -6.18 14.04 4.06
CA LEU A 247 -5.20 14.43 3.05
C LEU A 247 -5.78 14.58 1.63
N MET A 248 -6.92 13.95 1.35
CA MET A 248 -7.55 13.97 0.03
C MET A 248 -7.72 15.39 -0.57
N PRO A 249 -8.10 16.44 0.20
CA PRO A 249 -8.26 17.80 -0.34
C PRO A 249 -6.98 18.41 -0.94
N PHE A 250 -5.80 17.88 -0.59
CA PHE A 250 -4.52 18.39 -1.07
C PHE A 250 -4.00 17.63 -2.30
N THR A 251 -4.70 16.60 -2.77
CA THR A 251 -4.26 15.76 -3.89
C THR A 251 -4.60 16.39 -5.25
N ARG A 252 -3.80 16.11 -6.26
CA ARG A 252 -4.10 16.41 -7.68
C ARG A 252 -5.02 15.29 -8.20
N ARG A 253 -6.25 15.66 -8.59
CA ARG A 253 -7.26 14.74 -9.11
C ARG A 253 -7.11 14.42 -10.61
N ALA A 254 -6.39 15.24 -11.36
CA ALA A 254 -6.09 14.95 -12.76
C ALA A 254 -5.13 13.76 -12.88
N PHE A 255 -5.11 13.09 -14.03
CA PHE A 255 -4.07 12.11 -14.33
C PHE A 255 -2.89 12.78 -15.01
N PRO A 256 -1.64 12.58 -14.53
CA PRO A 256 -0.47 13.10 -15.21
C PRO A 256 -0.35 12.46 -16.59
N GLN A 257 0.08 13.25 -17.58
CA GLN A 257 0.31 12.74 -18.93
C GLN A 257 1.67 12.06 -19.02
N TRP A 258 1.68 10.75 -19.19
CA TRP A 258 2.91 9.98 -19.35
C TRP A 258 3.01 9.40 -20.75
N PRO A 259 3.93 9.89 -21.59
CA PRO A 259 4.32 9.20 -22.82
C PRO A 259 4.74 7.76 -22.50
N VAL A 260 4.34 6.81 -23.33
CA VAL A 260 4.69 5.40 -23.15
C VAL A 260 5.43 4.85 -24.36
N ASP A 261 6.44 4.02 -24.10
CA ASP A 261 7.00 3.13 -25.10
C ASP A 261 6.11 1.88 -25.21
N LEU A 262 5.76 1.51 -26.44
CA LEU A 262 5.06 0.27 -26.74
C LEU A 262 6.09 -0.85 -26.96
N VAL A 263 6.35 -1.64 -25.93
CA VAL A 263 7.34 -2.73 -26.00
C VAL A 263 6.65 -4.04 -26.32
N ALA A 264 6.93 -4.61 -27.50
CA ALA A 264 6.44 -5.93 -27.88
C ALA A 264 7.23 -7.04 -27.17
N VAL A 265 6.52 -7.96 -26.54
CA VAL A 265 7.04 -9.14 -25.85
C VAL A 265 6.48 -10.37 -26.56
N ARG A 266 7.35 -11.26 -27.02
CA ARG A 266 6.97 -12.56 -27.62
C ARG A 266 7.37 -13.71 -26.70
N PRO A 267 6.84 -14.93 -26.92
CA PRO A 267 7.23 -16.08 -26.12
C PRO A 267 8.75 -16.30 -26.13
N GLY A 268 9.35 -16.28 -24.95
CA GLY A 268 10.80 -16.43 -24.75
C GLY A 268 11.61 -15.14 -24.78
N ASP A 269 11.02 -14.00 -25.14
CA ASP A 269 11.65 -12.69 -24.96
C ASP A 269 11.66 -12.30 -23.47
N PRO A 270 12.65 -11.52 -23.01
CA PRO A 270 12.61 -10.96 -21.66
C PRO A 270 11.42 -10.00 -21.52
N ASP A 271 10.55 -10.23 -20.54
CA ASP A 271 9.48 -9.29 -20.20
C ASP A 271 10.05 -8.17 -19.31
N PRO A 272 9.89 -6.89 -19.67
CA PRO A 272 10.27 -5.78 -18.79
C PRO A 272 9.66 -5.82 -17.39
N ARG A 273 8.52 -6.49 -17.21
CA ARG A 273 7.86 -6.69 -15.90
C ARG A 273 8.62 -7.65 -14.98
N ASP A 274 9.43 -8.55 -15.54
CA ASP A 274 10.19 -9.54 -14.76
C ASP A 274 11.46 -8.94 -14.12
N ALA A 275 11.74 -7.65 -14.35
CA ALA A 275 12.84 -6.96 -13.70
C ALA A 275 12.66 -7.00 -12.17
N GLU A 276 13.65 -7.56 -11.45
CA GLU A 276 13.60 -7.71 -10.00
C GLU A 276 13.39 -6.34 -9.30
N GLY A 277 12.17 -6.11 -8.82
CA GLY A 277 11.86 -5.09 -7.83
C GLY A 277 11.75 -5.74 -6.45
N GLY A 278 12.44 -5.21 -5.43
CA GLY A 278 12.24 -5.70 -4.06
C GLY A 278 10.76 -5.57 -3.64
N ASP A 279 10.27 -6.44 -2.76
CA ASP A 279 8.85 -6.46 -2.36
C ASP A 279 8.33 -5.08 -1.89
N ASP A 280 9.20 -4.27 -1.28
CA ASP A 280 8.86 -2.94 -0.83
C ASP A 280 9.02 -1.90 -1.94
N GLY A 281 7.96 -1.13 -2.24
CA GLY A 281 8.03 0.02 -3.14
C GLY A 281 8.91 1.17 -2.59
N PRO A 282 9.35 2.10 -3.46
CA PRO A 282 10.28 3.18 -3.08
C PRO A 282 9.78 4.03 -1.91
N GLY A 283 8.47 4.32 -1.85
CA GLY A 283 7.87 5.08 -0.75
C GLY A 283 7.91 4.37 0.60
N HIS A 284 7.67 3.05 0.62
CA HIS A 284 7.73 2.28 1.86
C HIS A 284 9.17 2.19 2.39
N ARG A 285 10.15 2.04 1.49
CA ARG A 285 11.57 2.07 1.87
C ARG A 285 11.99 3.42 2.45
N LEU A 286 11.56 4.52 1.81
CA LEU A 286 11.80 5.88 2.32
C LEU A 286 11.16 6.10 3.69
N TYR A 287 9.90 5.67 3.86
CA TYR A 287 9.18 5.74 5.14
C TYR A 287 9.93 5.05 6.28
N ARG A 288 10.44 3.82 6.05
CA ARG A 288 11.16 3.07 7.08
C ARG A 288 12.56 3.60 7.36
N ALA A 289 13.23 4.19 6.36
CA ALA A 289 14.57 4.72 6.52
C ALA A 289 14.63 5.98 7.40
N GLY A 290 13.55 6.77 7.42
CA GLY A 290 13.57 8.12 7.98
C GLY A 290 14.28 9.11 7.06
N TYR A 291 13.85 10.37 7.10
CA TYR A 291 14.37 11.46 6.26
C TYR A 291 13.93 12.82 6.80
N ASP A 292 14.59 13.90 6.36
CA ASP A 292 14.23 15.27 6.73
C ASP A 292 13.71 16.02 5.50
N ILE A 293 12.46 16.49 5.54
CA ILE A 293 11.87 17.26 4.42
C ILE A 293 12.48 18.67 4.29
N ALA A 294 13.31 19.11 5.26
CA ALA A 294 14.12 20.31 5.10
C ALA A 294 15.27 20.15 4.09
N ASP A 295 15.55 18.93 3.62
CA ASP A 295 16.41 18.71 2.45
C ASP A 295 15.83 19.45 1.22
N PRO A 296 16.63 20.25 0.49
CA PRO A 296 16.20 20.95 -0.72
C PRO A 296 15.47 20.09 -1.76
N ALA A 297 15.69 18.77 -1.77
CA ALA A 297 14.99 17.84 -2.65
C ALA A 297 13.46 17.79 -2.40
N TRP A 298 12.99 18.17 -1.21
CA TRP A 298 11.58 18.08 -0.81
C TRP A 298 10.92 19.43 -0.56
N HIS A 299 11.62 20.52 -0.89
CA HIS A 299 11.08 21.86 -0.71
C HIS A 299 9.82 22.04 -1.57
N PRO A 300 8.84 22.82 -1.09
CA PRO A 300 7.78 23.31 -1.94
C PRO A 300 8.35 24.01 -3.17
N PHE A 301 7.72 23.84 -4.32
CA PHE A 301 8.17 24.40 -5.60
C PHE A 301 7.12 25.30 -6.27
N ASP A 302 5.93 25.40 -5.67
CA ASP A 302 4.87 26.33 -6.04
C ASP A 302 4.01 26.71 -4.82
N TRP A 303 3.07 27.64 -4.99
CA TRP A 303 2.15 28.02 -3.91
C TRP A 303 1.22 26.88 -3.47
N ALA A 304 0.87 25.96 -4.37
CA ALA A 304 -0.02 24.84 -4.06
C ALA A 304 0.65 23.85 -3.08
N SER A 305 1.89 23.44 -3.36
CA SER A 305 2.70 22.59 -2.49
C SER A 305 3.05 23.29 -1.17
N MET A 306 3.36 24.59 -1.19
CA MET A 306 3.66 25.36 0.02
C MET A 306 2.45 25.51 0.95
N THR A 307 1.27 25.77 0.38
CA THR A 307 0.03 25.88 1.15
C THR A 307 -0.38 24.52 1.70
N ALA A 308 -0.29 23.45 0.89
CA ALA A 308 -0.56 22.10 1.36
C ALA A 308 0.35 21.71 2.53
N MET A 309 1.64 22.04 2.46
CA MET A 309 2.59 21.85 3.58
C MET A 309 2.11 22.52 4.87
N ALA A 310 1.76 23.80 4.80
CA ALA A 310 1.34 24.58 5.96
C ALA A 310 0.02 24.06 6.57
N GLU A 311 -0.95 23.70 5.74
CA GLU A 311 -2.24 23.17 6.18
C GLU A 311 -2.12 21.76 6.78
N ILE A 312 -1.31 20.88 6.17
CA ILE A 312 -1.05 19.53 6.72
C ILE A 312 -0.32 19.62 8.06
N LEU A 313 0.68 20.50 8.15
CA LEU A 313 1.40 20.76 9.40
C LEU A 313 0.42 21.19 10.49
N ASP A 314 -0.36 22.27 10.25
CA ASP A 314 -1.32 22.82 11.22
C ASP A 314 -2.32 21.76 11.68
N MET A 315 -2.91 21.04 10.72
CA MET A 315 -3.87 19.97 10.97
C MET A 315 -3.30 18.89 11.90
N ARG A 316 -2.07 18.42 11.65
CA ARG A 316 -1.44 17.33 12.41
C ARG A 316 -1.01 17.79 13.79
N ILE A 317 -0.32 18.93 13.91
CA ILE A 317 0.17 19.42 15.19
C ILE A 317 -0.97 19.85 16.12
N SER A 318 -2.01 20.50 15.58
CA SER A 318 -3.18 20.93 16.36
C SER A 318 -4.03 19.74 16.83
N ARG A 319 -4.03 18.62 16.08
CA ARG A 319 -4.69 17.37 16.49
C ARG A 319 -3.86 16.61 17.52
N PHE A 320 -2.56 16.48 17.29
CA PHE A 320 -1.69 15.60 18.09
C PHE A 320 -1.29 16.24 19.43
N TRP A 321 -1.12 17.56 19.49
CA TRP A 321 -0.77 18.29 20.70
C TRP A 321 -1.97 18.99 21.35
N ARG A 322 -3.19 18.55 21.03
CA ARG A 322 -4.41 19.10 21.63
C ARG A 322 -4.36 18.94 23.16
N ASP A 323 -4.52 20.05 23.87
CA ASP A 323 -4.65 20.04 25.33
C ASP A 323 -5.94 19.29 25.73
N PRO A 324 -5.85 18.21 26.53
CA PRO A 324 -7.03 17.47 27.00
C PRO A 324 -7.94 18.27 27.95
N GLY A 325 -7.57 19.50 28.33
CA GLY A 325 -8.45 20.45 29.00
C GLY A 325 -8.71 20.07 30.45
N GLY A 326 -7.69 20.23 31.31
CA GLY A 326 -7.77 20.11 32.77
C GLY A 326 -8.18 18.75 33.36
N ALA A 327 -8.61 17.80 32.52
CA ALA A 327 -8.88 16.42 32.92
C ALA A 327 -7.57 15.65 33.15
N PRO A 328 -7.51 14.75 34.14
CA PRO A 328 -6.32 13.93 34.36
C PRO A 328 -6.06 13.04 33.15
N SER A 329 -4.80 12.99 32.74
CA SER A 329 -4.34 12.16 31.63
C SER A 329 -4.53 10.67 31.93
N PRO A 330 -4.64 9.81 30.90
CA PRO A 330 -4.69 8.37 31.08
C PRO A 330 -3.51 7.81 31.90
N ILE A 331 -2.33 8.44 31.81
CA ILE A 331 -1.13 8.05 32.56
C ILE A 331 -1.33 8.34 34.06
N GLU A 332 -1.81 9.53 34.41
CA GLU A 332 -2.08 9.91 35.81
C GLU A 332 -3.17 9.02 36.44
N VAL A 333 -4.20 8.68 35.68
CA VAL A 333 -5.25 7.73 36.13
C VAL A 333 -4.67 6.34 36.37
N GLN A 334 -3.77 5.86 35.52
CA GLN A 334 -3.08 4.57 35.72
C GLN A 334 -2.17 4.61 36.95
N LEU A 335 -1.39 5.68 37.10
CA LEU A 335 -0.49 5.89 38.22
C LEU A 335 -1.24 5.87 39.56
N ALA A 336 -2.32 6.66 39.68
CA ALA A 336 -3.16 6.69 40.88
C ALA A 336 -3.80 5.33 41.21
N ASN A 337 -4.16 4.55 40.19
CA ASN A 337 -4.70 3.20 40.38
C ASN A 337 -3.65 2.21 40.92
N ILE A 338 -2.40 2.29 40.43
CA ILE A 338 -1.29 1.45 40.90
C ILE A 338 -0.89 1.83 42.32
N GLU A 339 -0.79 3.12 42.62
CA GLU A 339 -0.53 3.63 43.98
C GLU A 339 -1.60 3.14 44.97
N ARG A 340 -2.88 3.20 44.58
CA ARG A 340 -3.99 2.68 45.40
C ARG A 340 -3.82 1.18 45.68
N ARG A 341 -3.51 0.36 44.65
CA ARG A 341 -3.30 -1.08 44.81
C ARG A 341 -2.11 -1.41 45.71
N LEU A 342 -1.02 -0.65 45.63
CA LEU A 342 0.16 -0.84 46.48
C LEU A 342 -0.09 -0.44 47.95
N GLY A 343 -1.05 0.46 48.19
CA GLY A 343 -1.49 0.89 49.51
C GLY A 343 -2.51 -0.04 50.19
N GLU A 344 -3.12 -0.97 49.46
CA GLU A 344 -4.00 -1.99 50.04
C GLU A 344 -3.15 -3.00 50.86
N PRO A 345 -3.56 -3.32 52.10
CA PRO A 345 -2.80 -4.22 52.96
C PRO A 345 -2.76 -5.62 52.37
N ASP A 346 -1.59 -6.27 52.47
CA ASP A 346 -1.31 -7.59 51.92
C ASP A 346 -2.21 -8.64 52.60
N THR A 347 -3.41 -8.86 52.06
CA THR A 347 -4.26 -9.96 52.51
C THR A 347 -3.62 -11.24 52.01
N ALA A 348 -3.18 -12.08 52.95
CA ALA A 348 -2.24 -13.20 52.80
C ALA A 348 -2.62 -14.35 51.84
N GLU A 349 -3.46 -14.11 50.82
CA GLU A 349 -3.80 -15.05 49.74
C GLU A 349 -3.35 -14.58 48.34
N GLY A 350 -2.70 -13.41 48.20
CA GLY A 350 -2.12 -12.93 46.94
C GLY A 350 -0.71 -13.45 46.66
N ASP A 351 -0.41 -13.81 45.41
CA ASP A 351 0.91 -14.26 44.95
C ASP A 351 1.95 -13.13 45.09
N PRO A 352 3.11 -13.33 45.76
CA PRO A 352 4.20 -12.35 45.86
C PRO A 352 4.66 -11.76 44.51
N LEU A 353 4.44 -12.47 43.40
CA LEU A 353 4.67 -11.97 42.05
C LEU A 353 3.86 -10.70 41.71
N ASP A 354 2.73 -10.44 42.37
CA ASP A 354 1.85 -9.29 42.07
C ASP A 354 2.44 -7.97 42.63
N ARG A 355 3.18 -8.00 43.75
CA ARG A 355 3.71 -6.76 44.36
C ARG A 355 4.91 -6.19 43.60
N THR A 356 5.91 -7.02 43.28
CA THR A 356 7.09 -6.58 42.50
C THR A 356 6.70 -6.12 41.09
N LEU A 357 5.69 -6.76 40.49
CA LEU A 357 5.09 -6.30 39.23
C LEU A 357 4.55 -4.87 39.36
N LEU A 358 3.74 -4.61 40.40
CA LEU A 358 3.15 -3.30 40.66
C LEU A 358 4.21 -2.23 40.96
N GLU A 359 5.27 -2.57 41.69
CA GLU A 359 6.39 -1.66 41.97
C GLU A 359 7.14 -1.27 40.69
N ASN A 360 7.41 -2.23 39.79
CA ASN A 360 8.01 -1.96 38.49
C ASN A 360 7.09 -1.10 37.60
N GLN A 361 5.78 -1.37 37.63
CA GLN A 361 4.79 -0.57 36.90
C GLN A 361 4.71 0.86 37.44
N LEU A 362 4.73 1.04 38.77
CA LEU A 362 4.74 2.36 39.39
C LEU A 362 5.97 3.17 38.94
N ALA A 363 7.16 2.58 39.04
CA ALA A 363 8.40 3.25 38.61
C ALA A 363 8.34 3.66 37.12
N THR A 364 7.90 2.74 36.26
CA THR A 364 7.75 2.98 34.81
C THR A 364 6.73 4.07 34.51
N LEU A 365 5.58 4.06 35.18
CA LEU A 365 4.52 5.06 34.98
C LEU A 365 4.93 6.44 35.49
N THR A 366 5.69 6.51 36.59
CA THR A 366 6.25 7.78 37.09
C THR A 366 7.23 8.37 36.08
N GLU A 367 8.17 7.57 35.59
CA GLU A 367 9.12 8.00 34.54
C GLU A 367 8.38 8.44 33.27
N LEU A 368 7.36 7.68 32.85
CA LEU A 368 6.52 8.03 31.71
C LEU A 368 5.75 9.33 31.92
N ALA A 369 5.22 9.58 33.12
CA ALA A 369 4.48 10.80 33.43
C ALA A 369 5.39 12.03 33.39
N GLU A 370 6.59 11.94 33.97
CA GLU A 370 7.59 13.01 33.94
C GLU A 370 8.04 13.31 32.50
N ALA A 371 8.37 12.26 31.73
CA ALA A 371 8.76 12.40 30.33
C ALA A 371 7.63 12.99 29.47
N ALA A 372 6.39 12.54 29.68
CA ALA A 372 5.22 13.04 28.96
C ALA A 372 4.94 14.52 29.27
N HIS A 373 5.09 14.94 30.53
CA HIS A 373 4.93 16.35 30.90
C HIS A 373 6.01 17.23 30.26
N ALA A 374 7.28 16.82 30.34
CA ALA A 374 8.38 17.55 29.70
C ALA A 374 8.20 17.65 28.17
N ALA A 375 7.76 16.56 27.53
CA ALA A 375 7.46 16.56 26.10
C ALA A 375 6.28 17.48 25.76
N ALA A 376 5.24 17.51 26.59
CA ALA A 376 4.08 18.38 26.39
C ALA A 376 4.46 19.87 26.47
N GLU A 377 5.31 20.29 27.42
CA GLU A 377 5.80 21.67 27.50
C GLU A 377 6.54 22.08 26.22
N MET A 378 7.51 21.27 25.79
CA MET A 378 8.29 21.56 24.59
C MET A 378 7.41 21.57 23.32
N ASN A 379 6.45 20.65 23.23
CA ASN A 379 5.54 20.59 22.09
C ASN A 379 4.57 21.77 22.04
N ARG A 380 4.21 22.37 23.19
CA ARG A 380 3.41 23.62 23.22
C ARG A 380 4.19 24.81 22.68
N GLU A 381 5.48 24.91 23.00
CA GLU A 381 6.36 25.93 22.41
C GLU A 381 6.55 25.69 20.90
N ALA A 382 6.77 24.43 20.50
CA ALA A 382 6.88 24.04 19.10
C ALA A 382 5.62 24.39 18.29
N LEU A 383 4.43 24.16 18.85
CA LEU A 383 3.14 24.53 18.26
C LEU A 383 3.05 26.03 17.99
N ALA A 384 3.36 26.87 18.98
CA ALA A 384 3.28 28.31 18.85
C ALA A 384 4.22 28.82 17.74
N ASN A 385 5.47 28.37 17.75
CA ASN A 385 6.46 28.74 16.73
C ASN A 385 6.04 28.29 15.31
N ALA A 386 5.48 27.08 15.19
CA ALA A 386 5.00 26.57 13.90
C ALA A 386 3.80 27.37 13.37
N GLN A 387 2.87 27.76 14.25
CA GLN A 387 1.67 28.55 13.90
C GLN A 387 2.03 29.95 13.40
N GLU A 388 3.09 30.57 13.93
CA GLU A 388 3.60 31.84 13.40
C GLU A 388 4.09 31.70 11.96
N ILE A 389 4.88 30.65 11.67
CA ILE A 389 5.37 30.37 10.31
C ILE A 389 4.20 30.08 9.36
N ILE A 390 3.23 29.27 9.79
CA ILE A 390 2.02 28.97 9.01
C ILE A 390 1.25 30.25 8.68
N ALA A 391 1.10 31.17 9.63
CA ALA A 391 0.41 32.44 9.41
C ALA A 391 1.12 33.29 8.34
N ILE A 392 2.46 33.33 8.36
CA ILE A 392 3.27 34.02 7.35
C ILE A 392 3.03 33.41 5.95
N VAL A 393 3.04 32.08 5.84
CA VAL A 393 2.78 31.38 4.58
C VAL A 393 1.39 31.71 4.04
N ARG A 394 0.35 31.64 4.89
CA ARG A 394 -1.04 31.95 4.53
C ARG A 394 -1.20 33.40 4.06
N GLU A 395 -0.53 34.35 4.71
CA GLU A 395 -0.57 35.76 4.32
C GLU A 395 0.10 36.00 2.96
N SER A 396 1.23 35.33 2.71
CA SER A 396 2.04 35.50 1.50
C SER A 396 1.38 34.88 0.26
N ALA A 397 0.73 33.72 0.40
CA ALA A 397 0.12 32.97 -0.71
C ALA A 397 -0.94 33.77 -1.50
N GLY A 398 -1.58 34.76 -0.88
CA GLY A 398 -2.57 35.63 -1.52
C GLY A 398 -2.02 36.97 -2.04
N ARG A 399 -0.73 37.25 -1.85
CA ARG A 399 -0.13 38.58 -2.10
C ARG A 399 1.11 38.54 -2.97
N ASP A 400 1.95 37.54 -2.79
CA ASP A 400 3.31 37.51 -3.35
C ASP A 400 3.44 36.46 -4.47
N GLU A 401 4.43 36.65 -5.34
CA GLU A 401 4.86 35.61 -6.26
C GLU A 401 5.63 34.52 -5.50
N PHE A 402 5.51 33.27 -5.95
CA PHE A 402 6.22 32.16 -5.33
C PHE A 402 7.73 32.31 -5.57
N SER A 403 8.54 32.03 -4.54
CA SER A 403 9.99 32.08 -4.62
C SER A 403 10.62 30.85 -3.96
N PRO A 404 11.47 30.09 -4.68
CA PRO A 404 12.22 28.97 -4.09
C PRO A 404 13.07 29.39 -2.89
N ALA A 405 13.60 30.62 -2.88
CA ALA A 405 14.37 31.14 -1.76
C ALA A 405 13.50 31.38 -0.51
N ALA A 406 12.26 31.85 -0.71
CA ALA A 406 11.30 31.97 0.39
C ALA A 406 10.90 30.60 0.93
N ALA A 407 10.71 29.61 0.04
CA ALA A 407 10.42 28.24 0.45
C ALA A 407 11.56 27.63 1.27
N ALA A 408 12.81 27.80 0.83
CA ALA A 408 13.98 27.34 1.58
C ALA A 408 14.11 28.02 2.95
N ALA A 409 13.77 29.32 3.05
CA ALA A 409 13.77 30.03 4.32
C ALA A 409 12.71 29.50 5.30
N VAL A 410 11.49 29.22 4.81
CA VAL A 410 10.42 28.59 5.60
C VAL A 410 10.84 27.21 6.08
N MET A 411 11.40 26.37 5.19
CA MET A 411 11.88 25.03 5.56
C MET A 411 13.02 25.07 6.57
N GLY A 412 13.97 25.99 6.39
CA GLY A 412 15.03 26.23 7.37
C GLY A 412 14.48 26.66 8.73
N ALA A 413 13.49 27.54 8.77
CA ALA A 413 12.86 27.96 10.02
C ALA A 413 12.14 26.79 10.71
N LEU A 414 11.34 26.01 9.99
CA LEU A 414 10.67 24.81 10.52
C LEU A 414 11.68 23.78 11.05
N GLN A 415 12.81 23.59 10.36
CA GLN A 415 13.85 22.66 10.77
C GLN A 415 14.48 23.03 12.13
N THR A 416 14.48 24.31 12.52
CA THR A 416 14.99 24.73 13.83
C THR A 416 14.06 24.41 14.99
N ILE A 417 12.76 24.21 14.71
CA ILE A 417 11.78 23.86 15.74
C ILE A 417 12.01 22.41 16.15
N ARG A 418 12.11 22.17 17.46
CA ARG A 418 12.29 20.84 18.05
C ARG A 418 11.02 20.41 18.75
N TRP A 419 10.69 19.13 18.66
CA TRP A 419 9.55 18.51 19.33
C TRP A 419 9.96 17.16 19.94
N ALA A 420 9.18 16.68 20.91
CA ALA A 420 9.45 15.42 21.60
C ALA A 420 8.35 14.38 21.40
N LYS A 421 8.79 13.15 21.18
CA LYS A 421 7.98 11.94 21.25
C LYS A 421 8.48 11.05 22.38
N VAL A 422 7.58 10.66 23.27
CA VAL A 422 7.86 9.66 24.30
C VAL A 422 7.35 8.31 23.81
N ASN A 423 8.24 7.31 23.82
CA ASN A 423 7.98 5.95 23.40
C ASN A 423 8.17 4.99 24.58
N ARG A 424 7.33 3.95 24.61
CA ARG A 424 7.44 2.82 25.54
C ARG A 424 8.03 1.65 24.78
N LYS A 425 9.16 1.12 25.24
CA LYS A 425 9.84 -0.03 24.66
C LYS A 425 9.87 -1.18 25.68
N PRO A 426 9.97 -2.45 25.22
CA PRO A 426 10.18 -3.57 26.13
C PRO A 426 11.40 -3.34 27.04
N ASP A 427 11.29 -3.64 28.33
CA ASP A 427 12.43 -3.55 29.27
C ASP A 427 13.55 -4.50 28.81
N PRO A 428 14.78 -4.00 28.58
CA PRO A 428 15.88 -4.83 28.08
C PRO A 428 16.30 -5.91 29.08
N ALA A 429 15.99 -5.74 30.36
CA ALA A 429 16.23 -6.75 31.40
C ALA A 429 15.07 -7.76 31.55
N GLY A 430 13.97 -7.59 30.81
CA GLY A 430 12.81 -8.48 30.82
C GLY A 430 12.09 -8.54 32.18
N ARG A 431 12.19 -7.49 32.99
CA ARG A 431 11.52 -7.46 34.30
C ARG A 431 10.00 -7.35 34.09
N PRO A 432 9.19 -8.21 34.75
CA PRO A 432 7.74 -8.13 34.63
C PRO A 432 7.21 -6.75 35.04
N GLY A 433 6.37 -6.16 34.18
CA GLY A 433 5.72 -4.87 34.44
C GLY A 433 6.62 -3.64 34.27
N ALA A 434 7.91 -3.82 33.96
CA ALA A 434 8.81 -2.73 33.61
C ALA A 434 8.82 -2.50 32.10
N GLU A 435 9.00 -1.25 31.70
CA GLU A 435 9.26 -0.85 30.32
C GLU A 435 10.42 0.14 30.28
N ALA A 436 11.09 0.23 29.13
CA ALA A 436 12.07 1.29 28.88
C ALA A 436 11.33 2.50 28.30
N ILE A 437 11.45 3.65 28.96
CA ILE A 437 10.92 4.91 28.45
C ILE A 437 12.02 5.60 27.64
N GLU A 438 11.71 5.92 26.39
CA GLU A 438 12.62 6.63 25.50
C GLU A 438 11.97 7.94 25.06
N THR A 439 12.71 9.04 25.15
CA THR A 439 12.29 10.33 24.61
C THR A 439 13.15 10.66 23.40
N LEU A 440 12.50 10.78 22.24
CA LEU A 440 13.10 11.25 21.00
C LEU A 440 12.85 12.76 20.90
N ILE A 441 13.90 13.53 20.63
CA ILE A 441 13.81 14.98 20.34
C ILE A 441 14.26 15.20 18.91
N LEU A 442 13.34 15.64 18.06
CA LEU A 442 13.53 15.68 16.61
C LEU A 442 13.25 17.08 16.06
N PRO A 443 13.89 17.48 14.95
CA PRO A 443 13.39 18.55 14.09
C PRO A 443 11.92 18.34 13.73
N LEU A 444 11.16 19.43 13.64
CA LEU A 444 9.77 19.36 13.21
C LEU A 444 9.64 18.81 11.78
N THR A 445 10.66 19.01 10.95
CA THR A 445 10.73 18.54 9.56
C THR A 445 11.24 17.09 9.42
N GLU A 446 11.68 16.44 10.50
CA GLU A 446 12.18 15.07 10.43
C GLU A 446 11.02 14.06 10.46
N HIS A 447 10.98 13.17 9.48
CA HIS A 447 10.22 11.94 9.54
C HIS A 447 11.07 10.85 10.19
N HIS A 448 10.59 10.34 11.33
CA HIS A 448 11.17 9.19 12.01
C HIS A 448 10.10 8.09 12.17
N PRO A 449 10.39 6.81 11.85
CA PRO A 449 9.39 5.74 11.86
C PRO A 449 8.76 5.49 13.24
N ASP A 450 9.50 5.71 14.32
CA ASP A 450 9.00 5.61 15.70
C ASP A 450 8.36 6.90 16.24
N ALA A 451 8.34 7.97 15.44
CA ALA A 451 7.77 9.26 15.80
C ALA A 451 7.11 9.95 14.59
N PRO A 452 6.18 9.29 13.86
CA PRO A 452 5.52 9.91 12.73
C PRO A 452 4.61 11.05 13.22
N LEU A 453 4.69 12.21 12.57
CA LEU A 453 3.86 13.37 12.90
C LEU A 453 3.17 13.94 11.66
N TRP A 454 3.93 14.52 10.71
CA TRP A 454 3.35 15.17 9.53
C TRP A 454 4.25 15.14 8.28
N ALA A 455 5.58 15.04 8.46
CA ALA A 455 6.53 15.13 7.35
C ALA A 455 6.29 14.09 6.24
N HIS A 456 5.87 12.87 6.61
CA HIS A 456 5.53 11.84 5.62
C HIS A 456 4.23 12.13 4.84
N ASP A 457 3.23 12.70 5.51
CA ASP A 457 1.98 13.09 4.88
C ASP A 457 2.21 14.22 3.87
N TYR A 458 3.02 15.23 4.27
CA TYR A 458 3.45 16.26 3.34
C TYR A 458 4.24 15.67 2.17
N HIS A 459 5.24 14.81 2.42
CA HIS A 459 6.00 14.17 1.34
C HIS A 459 5.10 13.42 0.35
N SER A 460 4.07 12.73 0.83
CA SER A 460 3.12 12.01 -0.02
C SER A 460 2.36 12.96 -0.96
N ILE A 461 1.94 14.12 -0.44
CA ILE A 461 1.32 15.18 -1.24
C ILE A 461 2.33 15.89 -2.16
N TRP A 462 3.53 16.16 -1.66
CA TRP A 462 4.62 16.73 -2.45
C TRP A 462 4.92 15.86 -3.66
N PHE A 463 5.02 14.53 -3.47
CA PHE A 463 5.31 13.60 -4.56
C PHE A 463 4.19 13.59 -5.59
N ASP A 464 2.93 13.64 -5.12
CA ASP A 464 1.77 13.75 -6.00
C ASP A 464 1.80 15.03 -6.85
N HIS A 465 2.15 16.17 -6.28
CA HIS A 465 2.30 17.41 -7.07
C HIS A 465 3.54 17.39 -7.97
N ALA A 466 4.66 16.89 -7.46
CA ALA A 466 5.95 16.89 -8.17
C ALA A 466 5.90 16.04 -9.42
N LYS A 467 5.30 14.85 -9.36
CA LYS A 467 5.17 13.98 -10.55
C LYS A 467 4.26 14.60 -11.62
N HIS A 468 3.24 15.37 -11.24
CA HIS A 468 2.41 16.12 -12.20
C HIS A 468 3.20 17.24 -12.88
N ALA A 469 3.94 18.04 -12.10
CA ALA A 469 4.79 19.09 -12.65
C ALA A 469 5.87 18.50 -13.57
N TYR A 470 6.49 17.40 -13.17
CA TYR A 470 7.50 16.69 -13.93
C TYR A 470 6.97 16.10 -15.24
N ALA A 471 5.82 15.42 -15.20
CA ALA A 471 5.16 14.87 -16.38
C ALA A 471 4.75 15.96 -17.38
N ALA A 472 4.36 17.14 -16.89
CA ALA A 472 4.05 18.31 -17.70
C ALA A 472 5.29 19.05 -18.25
N GLY A 473 6.51 18.60 -17.93
CA GLY A 473 7.74 19.26 -18.36
C GLY A 473 7.99 20.62 -17.69
N SER A 474 7.46 20.84 -16.49
CA SER A 474 7.63 22.08 -15.73
C SER A 474 9.08 22.32 -15.32
N ASP A 475 9.52 23.56 -15.41
CA ASP A 475 10.81 24.04 -14.89
C ASP A 475 10.77 24.44 -13.41
N ALA A 476 9.63 24.23 -12.74
CA ALA A 476 9.45 24.59 -11.33
C ALA A 476 10.27 23.69 -10.37
N LEU A 477 10.59 22.46 -10.76
CA LEU A 477 11.33 21.52 -9.92
C LEU A 477 12.82 21.83 -9.91
N SER A 478 13.42 21.85 -8.72
CA SER A 478 14.86 22.04 -8.56
C SER A 478 15.66 20.80 -9.05
N PRO A 479 16.96 20.96 -9.38
CA PRO A 479 17.84 19.83 -9.67
C PRO A 479 17.88 18.79 -8.54
N GLU A 480 17.82 19.24 -7.28
CA GLU A 480 17.80 18.38 -6.10
C GLU A 480 16.51 17.55 -6.03
N ALA A 481 15.36 18.18 -6.33
CA ALA A 481 14.07 17.48 -6.40
C ALA A 481 14.07 16.43 -7.53
N LEU A 482 14.58 16.78 -8.71
CA LEU A 482 14.69 15.85 -9.83
C LEU A 482 15.61 14.65 -9.52
N ALA A 483 16.73 14.89 -8.82
CA ALA A 483 17.66 13.83 -8.45
C ALA A 483 17.02 12.72 -7.60
N VAL A 484 15.95 13.03 -6.86
CA VAL A 484 15.20 12.04 -6.08
C VAL A 484 13.93 11.57 -6.80
N LEU A 485 13.23 12.47 -7.49
CA LEU A 485 11.99 12.17 -8.19
C LEU A 485 12.20 11.21 -9.36
N GLU A 486 13.23 11.41 -10.20
CA GLU A 486 13.41 10.59 -11.40
C GLU A 486 13.69 9.12 -11.09
N PRO A 487 14.62 8.75 -10.17
CA PRO A 487 14.80 7.35 -9.78
C PRO A 487 13.53 6.75 -9.17
N TYR A 488 12.80 7.52 -8.37
CA TYR A 488 11.55 7.08 -7.77
C TYR A 488 10.51 6.75 -8.85
N CYS A 489 10.25 7.69 -9.77
CA CYS A 489 9.31 7.47 -10.87
C CYS A 489 9.77 6.32 -11.77
N ARG A 490 11.07 6.17 -12.06
CA ARG A 490 11.62 5.07 -12.88
C ARG A 490 11.31 3.71 -12.28
N GLU A 491 11.43 3.58 -10.96
CA GLU A 491 11.08 2.35 -10.28
C GLU A 491 9.56 2.08 -10.31
N LEU A 492 8.73 3.11 -10.11
CA LEU A 492 7.28 2.94 -10.25
C LEU A 492 6.90 2.53 -11.68
N ALA A 493 7.45 3.19 -12.70
CA ALA A 493 7.20 2.85 -14.10
C ALA A 493 7.63 1.41 -14.44
N ALA A 494 8.68 0.89 -13.80
CA ALA A 494 9.10 -0.50 -13.99
C ALA A 494 8.11 -1.50 -13.37
N ARG A 495 7.48 -1.14 -12.25
CA ARG A 495 6.56 -2.02 -11.50
C ARG A 495 5.11 -1.94 -11.98
N GLU A 496 4.68 -0.75 -12.37
CA GLU A 496 3.27 -0.39 -12.60
C GLU A 496 2.96 -0.28 -14.10
N MET A 497 3.55 -1.16 -14.92
CA MET A 497 3.35 -1.17 -16.37
C MET A 497 1.97 -1.71 -16.77
N GLY A 498 1.28 -0.98 -17.64
CA GLY A 498 0.08 -1.48 -18.31
C GLY A 498 0.41 -2.49 -19.41
N GLY A 499 -0.61 -3.17 -19.93
CA GLY A 499 -0.44 -4.16 -21.00
C GLY A 499 -1.58 -4.24 -22.00
N ILE A 500 -1.29 -4.79 -23.18
CA ILE A 500 -2.25 -5.05 -24.25
C ILE A 500 -2.02 -6.44 -24.84
N GLY A 501 -3.11 -7.15 -25.18
CA GLY A 501 -3.09 -8.38 -25.97
C GLY A 501 -2.63 -9.66 -25.26
N HIS A 502 -2.41 -9.60 -23.95
CA HIS A 502 -2.00 -10.73 -23.12
C HIS A 502 -3.20 -11.31 -22.35
N VAL A 503 -3.08 -12.56 -21.90
CA VAL A 503 -3.93 -13.06 -20.80
C VAL A 503 -3.75 -12.15 -19.58
N PRO A 504 -4.85 -11.63 -18.97
CA PRO A 504 -4.75 -10.66 -17.88
C PRO A 504 -3.79 -11.06 -16.76
N PHE A 505 -3.07 -10.06 -16.21
CA PHE A 505 -2.01 -10.29 -15.22
C PHE A 505 -2.54 -10.93 -13.94
N ALA A 506 -3.73 -10.47 -13.51
CA ALA A 506 -4.45 -10.98 -12.35
C ALA A 506 -5.73 -11.72 -12.79
N TYR A 507 -6.41 -12.38 -11.85
CA TYR A 507 -7.59 -13.16 -12.16
C TYR A 507 -8.78 -12.24 -12.47
N VAL A 508 -9.51 -12.55 -13.55
CA VAL A 508 -10.77 -11.90 -13.93
C VAL A 508 -11.78 -12.98 -14.30
N HIS A 509 -13.03 -12.81 -13.85
CA HIS A 509 -14.03 -13.88 -13.86
C HIS A 509 -14.51 -14.24 -15.26
N ASP A 510 -14.73 -13.24 -16.12
CA ASP A 510 -15.42 -13.42 -17.40
C ASP A 510 -14.47 -13.44 -18.61
N TYR A 511 -13.17 -13.72 -18.42
CA TYR A 511 -12.19 -13.73 -19.52
C TYR A 511 -12.01 -15.11 -20.16
N ASP A 512 -12.23 -15.18 -21.48
CA ASP A 512 -11.96 -16.35 -22.31
C ASP A 512 -10.87 -16.03 -23.33
N ALA A 513 -9.66 -16.57 -23.17
CA ALA A 513 -8.52 -16.30 -24.06
C ALA A 513 -8.76 -16.69 -25.53
N ASP A 514 -9.70 -17.62 -25.80
CA ASP A 514 -10.02 -18.05 -27.15
C ASP A 514 -11.01 -17.08 -27.83
N ALA A 515 -11.88 -16.43 -27.05
CA ALA A 515 -12.95 -15.57 -27.55
C ALA A 515 -12.70 -14.07 -27.34
N ASP A 516 -11.86 -13.70 -26.38
CA ASP A 516 -11.64 -12.35 -25.91
C ASP A 516 -10.21 -11.89 -26.20
N ALA A 517 -10.07 -10.57 -26.34
CA ALA A 517 -8.79 -9.89 -26.47
C ALA A 517 -8.68 -8.82 -25.39
N THR A 518 -7.58 -8.83 -24.65
CA THR A 518 -7.26 -7.75 -23.70
C THR A 518 -6.88 -6.50 -24.48
N MET A 519 -7.75 -5.50 -24.44
CA MET A 519 -7.57 -4.23 -25.14
C MET A 519 -6.66 -3.29 -24.35
N LEU A 520 -6.80 -3.28 -23.03
CA LEU A 520 -6.00 -2.49 -22.12
C LEU A 520 -6.09 -3.10 -20.72
N GLU A 521 -4.96 -3.29 -20.06
CA GLU A 521 -4.91 -3.59 -18.63
C GLU A 521 -4.03 -2.55 -17.94
N LEU A 522 -4.55 -1.91 -16.89
CA LEU A 522 -3.86 -0.89 -16.11
C LEU A 522 -3.79 -1.33 -14.65
N PRO A 523 -2.59 -1.49 -14.06
CA PRO A 523 -2.48 -1.69 -12.62
C PRO A 523 -2.83 -0.40 -11.87
N SER A 524 -3.24 -0.56 -10.60
CA SER A 524 -3.19 0.54 -9.64
C SER A 524 -1.78 1.13 -9.62
N SER A 525 -1.65 2.46 -9.68
CA SER A 525 -0.36 3.09 -9.96
C SER A 525 -0.15 4.37 -9.15
N GLY A 526 0.93 4.37 -8.36
CA GLY A 526 1.41 5.55 -7.67
C GLY A 526 1.95 6.59 -8.64
N LEU A 527 2.45 6.17 -9.81
CA LEU A 527 2.91 7.05 -10.88
C LEU A 527 1.75 7.80 -11.56
N MET A 528 0.63 7.12 -11.80
CA MET A 528 -0.54 7.64 -12.51
C MET A 528 -1.60 8.28 -11.61
N SER A 529 -1.44 8.21 -10.28
CA SER A 529 -2.44 8.71 -9.30
C SER A 529 -3.81 8.03 -9.36
N TRP A 530 -3.88 6.78 -9.82
CA TRP A 530 -5.13 6.01 -9.81
C TRP A 530 -5.01 4.73 -8.98
N MET A 531 -6.16 4.25 -8.52
CA MET A 531 -6.30 2.97 -7.84
C MET A 531 -7.60 2.29 -8.26
N PHE A 532 -7.54 0.98 -8.40
CA PHE A 532 -8.65 0.09 -8.69
C PHE A 532 -8.82 -0.86 -7.50
N GLY A 533 -10.03 -1.02 -6.97
CA GLY A 533 -10.28 -1.95 -5.85
C GLY A 533 -9.37 -1.70 -4.63
N ASP A 534 -8.75 -2.77 -4.13
CA ASP A 534 -7.75 -2.72 -3.06
C ASP A 534 -6.33 -2.95 -3.61
N VAL A 535 -5.96 -2.12 -4.59
CA VAL A 535 -4.68 -2.18 -5.34
C VAL A 535 -4.67 -3.24 -6.46
N ASP A 536 -5.82 -3.39 -7.10
CA ASP A 536 -6.06 -4.32 -8.22
C ASP A 536 -5.76 -3.67 -9.58
N HIS A 537 -6.12 -4.38 -10.65
CA HIS A 537 -5.96 -3.95 -12.04
C HIS A 537 -7.33 -3.65 -12.67
N LEU A 538 -7.40 -2.60 -13.49
CA LEU A 538 -8.50 -2.37 -14.42
C LEU A 538 -8.23 -3.12 -15.71
N VAL A 539 -9.11 -4.04 -16.07
CA VAL A 539 -8.99 -4.89 -17.24
C VAL A 539 -10.12 -4.60 -18.22
N LEU A 540 -9.74 -4.17 -19.41
CA LEU A 540 -10.63 -3.91 -20.53
C LEU A 540 -10.46 -5.02 -21.58
N THR A 541 -11.52 -5.78 -21.82
CA THR A 541 -11.54 -6.85 -22.83
C THR A 541 -12.56 -6.57 -23.91
N MET A 542 -12.38 -7.20 -25.07
CA MET A 542 -13.32 -7.13 -26.19
C MET A 542 -13.40 -8.49 -26.86
N ARG A 543 -14.59 -8.88 -27.31
CA ARG A 543 -14.75 -10.10 -28.10
C ARG A 543 -13.96 -9.97 -29.40
N LYS A 544 -13.19 -11.00 -29.75
CA LYS A 544 -12.48 -11.08 -31.03
C LYS A 544 -13.43 -10.93 -32.22
N ALA A 545 -14.65 -11.44 -32.11
CA ALA A 545 -15.69 -11.27 -33.13
C ALA A 545 -16.16 -9.81 -33.31
N ASP A 546 -16.12 -8.99 -32.25
CA ASP A 546 -16.45 -7.56 -32.33
C ASP A 546 -15.27 -6.77 -32.93
N LEU A 547 -14.03 -7.08 -32.53
CA LEU A 547 -12.82 -6.53 -33.14
C LEU A 547 -12.74 -6.82 -34.64
N ALA A 548 -13.02 -8.06 -35.04
CA ALA A 548 -13.05 -8.46 -36.45
C ALA A 548 -14.10 -7.69 -37.26
N ALA A 549 -15.20 -7.30 -36.62
CA ALA A 549 -16.26 -6.51 -37.23
C ALA A 549 -16.06 -4.99 -37.10
N GLY A 550 -14.99 -4.54 -36.45
CA GLY A 550 -14.72 -3.12 -36.18
C GLY A 550 -15.70 -2.47 -35.19
N ARG A 551 -16.38 -3.26 -34.35
CA ARG A 551 -17.31 -2.76 -33.32
C ARG A 551 -16.56 -2.51 -32.01
N LEU A 552 -16.22 -1.25 -31.76
CA LEU A 552 -15.44 -0.83 -30.58
C LEU A 552 -16.32 -0.30 -29.43
N ASP A 553 -17.64 -0.25 -29.63
CA ASP A 553 -18.64 0.27 -28.70
C ASP A 553 -19.10 -0.71 -27.61
N ARG A 554 -18.48 -1.91 -27.56
CA ARG A 554 -18.89 -3.01 -26.66
C ARG A 554 -17.73 -3.59 -25.82
N PRO A 555 -16.94 -2.77 -25.13
CA PRO A 555 -15.96 -3.30 -24.21
C PRO A 555 -16.62 -3.97 -23.00
N VAL A 556 -15.92 -4.95 -22.42
CA VAL A 556 -16.21 -5.49 -21.09
C VAL A 556 -15.13 -4.99 -20.14
N VAL A 557 -15.54 -4.47 -18.98
CA VAL A 557 -14.64 -3.92 -17.98
C VAL A 557 -14.75 -4.74 -16.70
N GLN A 558 -13.61 -5.13 -16.15
CA GLN A 558 -13.51 -5.84 -14.88
C GLN A 558 -12.38 -5.23 -14.04
N VAL A 559 -12.54 -5.28 -12.72
CA VAL A 559 -11.44 -5.08 -11.77
C VAL A 559 -10.97 -6.48 -11.39
N SER A 560 -9.65 -6.71 -11.44
CA SER A 560 -9.09 -8.01 -11.06
C SER A 560 -9.30 -8.31 -9.58
N ASN A 561 -9.15 -9.59 -9.20
CA ASN A 561 -9.16 -10.06 -7.81
C ASN A 561 -7.82 -10.64 -7.37
#